data_AF-A0A0F4HA55-F1
#
_entry.id   AF-A0A0F4HA55-F1
#
_cell.length_a   1.000
_cell.length_b   1.000
_cell.length_c   1.000
_cell.angle_alpha   90.00
_cell.angle_beta   90.00
_cell.angle_gamma   90.00
#
_symmetry.space_group_name_H-M   'P 1'
#
loop_
_entity.id
_entity.type
_entity.pdbx_description
1 polymer ?
#
loop_
_entity_poly.entity_id
_entity_poly.type
_entity_poly.pdbx_seq_one_letter_code
_entity_poly.pdbx_strand_id
1 'polypeptide(L)'
;MKQPRVCIFSSCLVDLMFPNVGQAMVEVLERLGCETFLPEQQVCCGQPTYNSGYSKGSMKTFKNEIDALLSIDADYIVGPTGSCVFMIKEYPEILADDPVYGPRAKEAAAKIYEFTQFIYRVLGVVDCGAELDAKVTVHRSCHMTRLLGERTAPFVLLDHVKDIQRVPLKNVQLCCGFGGTFSAKHPELSDEMVKEKAADIMETQAEVLIGMEPSCLMNIAGYMNRNGDHIKVMHIAEVLNHNVDVNRITYLADTDEELVPASGEGVF
;
A
#
# COMPACT_ATOMS: atom_id res chain seq x y z
N MET A 1 16.00 -22.29 2.05
CA MET A 1 15.29 -21.86 0.82
C MET A 1 16.09 -20.75 0.17
N LYS A 2 15.99 -20.56 -1.16
CA LYS A 2 16.65 -19.43 -1.84
C LYS A 2 16.02 -18.13 -1.32
N GLN A 3 16.84 -17.13 -1.01
CA GLN A 3 16.41 -15.81 -0.57
C GLN A 3 15.57 -15.15 -1.68
N PRO A 4 14.31 -14.72 -1.43
CA PRO A 4 13.49 -14.05 -2.44
C PRO A 4 14.14 -12.75 -2.90
N ARG A 5 14.27 -12.56 -4.22
CA ARG A 5 14.79 -11.31 -4.81
C ARG A 5 13.63 -10.39 -5.10
N VAL A 6 13.64 -9.20 -4.52
CA VAL A 6 12.52 -8.25 -4.58
C VAL A 6 12.96 -6.95 -5.24
N CYS A 7 12.36 -6.64 -6.38
CA CYS A 7 12.43 -5.33 -7.00
C CYS A 7 11.48 -4.38 -6.27
N ILE A 8 12.01 -3.31 -5.70
CA ILE A 8 11.27 -2.31 -4.96
C ILE A 8 10.62 -1.34 -5.93
N PHE A 9 9.29 -1.31 -5.92
CA PHE A 9 8.50 -0.27 -6.55
C PHE A 9 8.17 0.82 -5.55
N SER A 10 9.01 1.86 -5.48
CA SER A 10 8.92 2.90 -4.45
C SER A 10 7.61 3.69 -4.52
N SER A 11 7.12 3.96 -5.73
CA SER A 11 6.07 4.92 -6.07
C SER A 11 6.47 6.39 -5.88
N CYS A 12 6.02 7.26 -6.79
CA CYS A 12 6.42 8.67 -6.82
C CYS A 12 6.05 9.45 -5.55
N LEU A 13 4.95 9.10 -4.89
CA LEU A 13 4.48 9.82 -3.72
C LEU A 13 5.33 9.53 -2.49
N VAL A 14 5.75 8.27 -2.33
CA VAL A 14 6.66 7.85 -1.27
C VAL A 14 8.00 8.51 -1.46
N ASP A 15 8.58 8.44 -2.66
CA ASP A 15 9.90 9.03 -2.92
C ASP A 15 9.94 10.53 -2.67
N LEU A 16 8.89 11.26 -3.06
CA LEU A 16 8.88 12.72 -2.99
C LEU A 16 8.41 13.27 -1.65
N MET A 17 7.48 12.59 -0.95
CA MET A 17 6.80 13.17 0.21
C MET A 17 6.80 12.28 1.45
N PHE A 18 7.00 10.97 1.32
CA PHE A 18 6.96 10.02 2.43
C PHE A 18 8.16 9.04 2.42
N PRO A 19 9.42 9.51 2.33
CA PRO A 19 10.58 8.63 2.12
C PRO A 19 10.78 7.61 3.25
N ASN A 20 10.36 7.94 4.48
CA ASN A 20 10.41 7.02 5.62
C ASN A 20 9.54 5.77 5.41
N VAL A 21 8.46 5.88 4.63
CA VAL A 21 7.61 4.74 4.27
C VAL A 21 8.39 3.75 3.40
N GLY A 22 9.14 4.26 2.42
CA GLY A 22 9.98 3.43 1.55
C GLY A 22 11.11 2.76 2.33
N GLN A 23 11.78 3.51 3.21
CA GLN A 23 12.84 2.97 4.09
C GLN A 23 12.30 1.87 5.01
N ALA A 24 11.20 2.13 5.72
CA ALA A 24 10.58 1.15 6.60
C ALA A 24 10.13 -0.12 5.84
N MET A 25 9.59 0.05 4.62
CA MET A 25 9.22 -1.09 3.78
C MET A 25 10.44 -1.97 3.45
N VAL A 26 11.54 -1.36 3.01
CA VAL A 26 12.79 -2.09 2.68
C VAL A 26 13.35 -2.79 3.90
N GLU A 27 13.46 -2.10 5.03
CA GLU A 27 13.98 -2.66 6.29
C GLU A 27 13.15 -3.86 6.76
N VAL A 28 11.83 -3.81 6.64
CA VAL A 28 10.95 -4.96 6.95
C VAL A 28 11.21 -6.12 5.99
N LEU A 29 11.28 -5.87 4.67
CA LEU A 29 11.51 -6.93 3.68
C LEU A 29 12.87 -7.61 3.90
N GLU A 30 13.93 -6.83 4.13
CA GLU A 30 15.27 -7.37 4.40
C GLU A 30 15.32 -8.18 5.70
N ARG A 31 14.66 -7.69 6.76
CA ARG A 31 14.51 -8.41 8.03
C ARG A 31 13.78 -9.74 7.87
N LEU A 32 12.79 -9.81 6.98
CA LEU A 32 12.07 -11.04 6.63
C LEU A 32 12.84 -11.93 5.65
N GLY A 33 14.10 -11.60 5.35
CA GLY A 33 14.99 -12.40 4.53
C GLY A 33 14.81 -12.19 3.04
N CYS A 34 14.34 -11.04 2.57
CA CYS A 34 14.38 -10.69 1.14
C CYS A 34 15.71 -10.01 0.77
N GLU A 35 16.17 -10.22 -0.47
CA GLU A 35 17.24 -9.43 -1.07
C GLU A 35 16.57 -8.33 -1.91
N THR A 36 16.78 -7.05 -1.55
CA THR A 36 16.03 -5.94 -2.15
C THR A 36 16.85 -5.14 -3.18
N PHE A 37 16.19 -4.67 -4.22
CA PHE A 37 16.80 -3.89 -5.31
C PHE A 37 15.91 -2.71 -5.69
N LEU A 38 16.47 -1.51 -5.74
CA LEU A 38 15.75 -0.31 -6.18
C LEU A 38 16.23 0.13 -7.58
N PRO A 39 15.44 -0.06 -8.65
CA PRO A 39 15.80 0.46 -9.96
C PRO A 39 15.82 2.00 -10.00
N GLU A 40 16.91 2.57 -10.51
CA GLU A 40 17.12 4.04 -10.56
C GLU A 40 16.21 4.77 -11.56
N GLN A 41 15.69 4.06 -12.57
CA GLN A 41 14.93 4.65 -13.68
C GLN A 41 13.41 4.68 -13.46
N GLN A 42 12.95 4.32 -12.27
CA GLN A 42 11.52 4.34 -11.93
C GLN A 42 10.94 5.75 -12.00
N VAL A 43 9.67 5.83 -12.37
CA VAL A 43 8.91 7.06 -12.43
C VAL A 43 7.54 6.87 -11.78
N CYS A 44 6.59 7.76 -12.06
CA CYS A 44 5.20 7.55 -11.66
C CYS A 44 4.58 6.37 -12.44
N CYS A 45 3.73 5.57 -11.80
CA CYS A 45 2.92 4.54 -12.48
C CYS A 45 1.99 5.07 -13.59
N GLY A 46 1.84 6.39 -13.73
CA GLY A 46 1.06 7.04 -14.76
C GLY A 46 -0.44 7.08 -14.51
N GLN A 47 -0.94 6.50 -13.41
CA GLN A 47 -2.37 6.43 -13.09
C GLN A 47 -3.09 7.78 -13.15
N PRO A 48 -2.58 8.91 -12.59
CA PRO A 48 -3.30 10.19 -12.64
C PRO A 48 -3.51 10.72 -14.06
N THR A 49 -2.51 10.54 -14.93
CA THR A 49 -2.58 10.98 -16.34
C THR A 49 -3.54 10.10 -17.14
N TYR A 50 -3.49 8.78 -16.91
CA TYR A 50 -4.32 7.81 -17.60
C TYR A 50 -5.80 7.97 -17.24
N ASN A 51 -6.12 8.04 -15.94
CA ASN A 51 -7.48 8.26 -15.44
C ASN A 51 -8.06 9.62 -15.86
N SER A 52 -7.22 10.55 -16.31
CA SER A 52 -7.64 11.83 -16.87
C SER A 52 -7.93 11.79 -18.37
N GLY A 53 -7.85 10.63 -19.01
CA GLY A 53 -8.15 10.44 -20.44
C GLY A 53 -6.95 10.63 -21.37
N TYR A 54 -5.75 10.88 -20.84
CA TYR A 54 -4.54 11.08 -21.66
C TYR A 54 -3.86 9.75 -22.04
N SER A 55 -4.63 8.77 -22.53
CA SER A 55 -4.13 7.41 -22.81
C SER A 55 -2.86 7.41 -23.67
N LYS A 56 -2.86 8.11 -24.81
CA LYS A 56 -1.68 8.23 -25.68
C LYS A 56 -0.49 8.90 -24.98
N GLY A 57 -0.75 9.90 -24.14
CA GLY A 57 0.28 10.63 -23.39
C GLY A 57 0.94 9.77 -22.31
N SER A 58 0.21 8.83 -21.72
CA SER A 58 0.70 7.93 -20.67
C SER A 58 1.58 6.79 -21.19
N MET A 59 1.56 6.49 -22.50
CA MET A 59 2.29 5.34 -23.08
C MET A 59 3.79 5.37 -22.79
N LYS A 60 4.43 6.54 -22.89
CA LYS A 60 5.87 6.67 -22.62
C LYS A 60 6.18 6.34 -21.16
N THR A 61 5.33 6.79 -20.24
CA THR A 61 5.45 6.51 -18.80
C THR A 61 5.33 5.02 -18.52
N PHE A 62 4.33 4.35 -19.10
CA PHE A 62 4.13 2.92 -18.88
C PHE A 62 5.30 2.08 -19.39
N LYS A 63 5.83 2.42 -20.58
CA LYS A 63 6.99 1.74 -21.16
C LYS A 63 8.24 1.91 -20.29
N ASN A 64 8.51 3.14 -19.85
CA ASN A 64 9.62 3.42 -18.94
C ASN A 64 9.50 2.63 -17.63
N GLU A 65 8.31 2.61 -17.04
CA GLU A 65 8.09 1.92 -15.77
C GLU A 65 8.28 0.41 -15.91
N ILE A 66 7.79 -0.20 -17.00
CA ILE A 66 8.06 -1.60 -17.33
C ILE A 66 9.57 -1.84 -17.50
N ASP A 67 10.27 -0.96 -18.24
CA ASP A 67 11.71 -1.07 -18.44
C ASP A 67 12.48 -1.01 -17.11
N ALA A 68 12.11 -0.08 -16.22
CA ALA A 68 12.72 0.07 -14.91
C ALA A 68 12.49 -1.16 -14.02
N LEU A 69 11.23 -1.57 -13.86
CA LEU A 69 10.87 -2.71 -13.00
C LEU A 69 11.40 -4.05 -13.50
N LEU A 70 11.59 -4.21 -14.81
CA LEU A 70 12.15 -5.42 -15.42
C LEU A 70 13.66 -5.31 -15.70
N SER A 71 14.31 -4.20 -15.37
CA SER A 71 15.77 -4.07 -15.46
C SER A 71 16.50 -4.92 -14.43
N ILE A 72 15.80 -5.29 -13.35
CA ILE A 72 16.29 -6.15 -12.28
C ILE A 72 15.75 -7.56 -12.48
N ASP A 73 16.66 -8.55 -12.51
CA ASP A 73 16.29 -9.96 -12.42
C ASP A 73 15.87 -10.27 -10.97
N ALA A 74 14.57 -10.18 -10.71
CA ALA A 74 13.92 -10.36 -9.43
C ALA A 74 12.70 -11.29 -9.56
N ASP A 75 12.48 -12.08 -8.50
CA ASP A 75 11.35 -13.02 -8.40
C ASP A 75 10.03 -12.25 -8.24
N TYR A 76 10.06 -11.10 -7.55
CA TYR A 76 8.88 -10.29 -7.21
C TYR A 76 9.14 -8.79 -7.39
N ILE A 77 8.07 -8.04 -7.64
CA ILE A 77 8.04 -6.58 -7.53
C ILE A 77 7.12 -6.23 -6.37
N VAL A 78 7.56 -5.38 -5.44
CA VAL A 78 6.78 -5.02 -4.25
C VAL A 78 6.71 -3.51 -4.10
N GLY A 79 5.49 -2.99 -3.94
CA GLY A 79 5.26 -1.57 -3.73
C GLY A 79 4.37 -1.27 -2.51
N PRO A 80 4.54 -0.11 -1.86
CA PRO A 80 3.82 0.23 -0.64
C PRO A 80 2.42 0.81 -0.91
N THR A 81 2.03 1.01 -2.17
CA THR A 81 0.79 1.69 -2.54
C THR A 81 -0.10 0.82 -3.43
N GLY A 82 -1.26 0.42 -2.90
CA GLY A 82 -2.22 -0.42 -3.62
C GLY A 82 -2.70 0.21 -4.92
N SER A 83 -2.88 1.53 -4.95
CA SER A 83 -3.25 2.28 -6.14
C SER A 83 -2.25 2.15 -7.29
N CYS A 84 -0.95 2.24 -7.00
CA CYS A 84 0.08 2.14 -8.01
C CYS A 84 0.33 0.68 -8.42
N VAL A 85 0.29 -0.26 -7.48
CA VAL A 85 0.35 -1.70 -7.77
C VAL A 85 -0.79 -2.13 -8.69
N PHE A 86 -2.01 -1.67 -8.41
CA PHE A 86 -3.15 -1.91 -9.29
C PHE A 86 -2.92 -1.35 -10.69
N MET A 87 -2.39 -0.12 -10.80
CA MET A 87 -2.10 0.48 -12.11
C MET A 87 -1.16 -0.39 -12.96
N ILE A 88 -0.10 -0.96 -12.37
CA ILE A 88 0.79 -1.88 -13.10
C ILE A 88 0.04 -3.15 -13.54
N LYS A 89 -0.91 -3.64 -12.73
CA LYS A 89 -1.75 -4.79 -13.12
C LYS A 89 -2.71 -4.49 -14.28
N GLU A 90 -3.01 -3.22 -14.57
CA GLU A 90 -3.81 -2.80 -15.73
C GLU A 90 -2.97 -2.67 -17.02
N TYR A 91 -1.65 -2.51 -16.92
CA TYR A 91 -0.77 -2.37 -18.08
C TYR A 91 -0.95 -3.46 -19.16
N PRO A 92 -1.17 -4.75 -18.83
CA PRO A 92 -1.40 -5.80 -19.82
C PRO A 92 -2.58 -5.53 -20.76
N GLU A 93 -3.68 -4.98 -20.24
CA GLU A 93 -4.85 -4.64 -21.06
C GLU A 93 -4.56 -3.39 -21.89
N ILE A 94 -3.99 -2.37 -21.26
CA ILE A 94 -3.65 -1.09 -21.88
C ILE A 94 -2.67 -1.25 -23.06
N LEU A 95 -1.71 -2.17 -22.92
CA LEU A 95 -0.63 -2.41 -23.89
C LEU A 95 -0.86 -3.71 -24.67
N ALA A 96 -2.08 -4.26 -24.68
CA ALA A 96 -2.39 -5.55 -25.32
C ALA A 96 -1.99 -5.61 -26.80
N ASP A 97 -2.12 -4.49 -27.52
CA ASP A 97 -1.80 -4.36 -28.95
C ASP A 97 -0.32 -4.01 -29.21
N ASP A 98 0.49 -3.73 -28.18
CA ASP A 98 1.92 -3.44 -28.36
C ASP A 98 2.73 -4.75 -28.39
N PRO A 99 3.37 -5.11 -29.52
CA PRO A 99 4.02 -6.41 -29.67
C PRO A 99 5.26 -6.58 -28.78
N VAL A 100 5.86 -5.48 -28.31
CA VAL A 100 7.05 -5.50 -27.45
C VAL A 100 6.65 -5.38 -25.99
N TYR A 101 5.77 -4.43 -25.66
CA TYR A 101 5.44 -4.12 -24.28
C TYR A 101 4.25 -4.90 -23.74
N GLY A 102 3.36 -5.44 -24.58
CA GLY A 102 2.26 -6.30 -24.14
C GLY A 102 2.75 -7.52 -23.34
N PRO A 103 3.71 -8.32 -23.85
CA PRO A 103 4.29 -9.44 -23.10
C PRO A 103 5.00 -9.01 -21.81
N ARG A 104 5.73 -7.89 -21.84
CA ARG A 104 6.49 -7.38 -20.69
C ARG A 104 5.58 -6.81 -19.60
N ALA A 105 4.48 -6.16 -19.99
CA ALA A 105 3.44 -5.73 -19.07
C ALA A 105 2.83 -6.92 -18.33
N LYS A 106 2.57 -8.04 -19.04
CA LYS A 106 2.08 -9.28 -18.43
C LYS A 106 3.08 -9.85 -17.43
N GLU A 107 4.38 -9.83 -17.75
CA GLU A 107 5.43 -10.27 -16.83
C GLU A 107 5.45 -9.43 -15.55
N ALA A 108 5.48 -8.09 -15.67
CA ALA A 108 5.47 -7.19 -14.52
C ALA A 108 4.20 -7.37 -13.67
N ALA A 109 3.03 -7.44 -14.30
CA ALA A 109 1.75 -7.61 -13.61
C ALA A 109 1.64 -8.95 -12.86
N ALA A 110 2.27 -10.01 -13.37
CA ALA A 110 2.26 -11.34 -12.78
C ALA A 110 3.10 -11.43 -11.50
N LYS A 111 4.17 -10.65 -11.39
CA LYS A 111 5.08 -10.68 -10.24
C LYS A 111 4.96 -9.48 -9.29
N ILE A 112 4.08 -8.51 -9.57
CA ILE A 112 3.85 -7.36 -8.69
C ILE A 112 2.83 -7.63 -7.58
N TYR A 113 3.18 -7.22 -6.37
CA TYR A 113 2.38 -7.33 -5.15
C TYR A 113 2.38 -6.01 -4.38
N GLU A 114 1.31 -5.75 -3.65
CA GLU A 114 1.34 -4.74 -2.61
C GLU A 114 2.07 -5.29 -1.38
N PHE A 115 2.75 -4.41 -0.64
CA PHE A 115 3.62 -4.74 0.48
C PHE A 115 3.01 -5.70 1.51
N THR A 116 1.84 -5.40 2.07
CA THR A 116 1.19 -6.28 3.05
C THR A 116 0.73 -7.59 2.42
N GLN A 117 0.22 -7.52 1.18
CA GLN A 117 -0.17 -8.68 0.40
C GLN A 117 1.04 -9.61 0.18
N PHE A 118 2.21 -9.07 -0.13
CA PHE A 118 3.43 -9.85 -0.33
C PHE A 118 3.86 -10.56 0.95
N ILE A 119 3.95 -9.82 2.06
CA ILE A 119 4.33 -10.37 3.38
C ILE A 119 3.43 -11.55 3.76
N TYR A 120 2.11 -11.35 3.69
CA TYR A 120 1.18 -12.37 4.16
C TYR A 120 0.98 -13.52 3.15
N ARG A 121 0.80 -13.21 1.86
CA ARG A 121 0.42 -14.20 0.84
C ARG A 121 1.60 -14.97 0.25
N VAL A 122 2.76 -14.32 0.15
CA VAL A 122 3.94 -14.89 -0.52
C VAL A 122 4.94 -15.39 0.50
N LEU A 123 5.31 -14.55 1.47
CA LEU A 123 6.25 -14.97 2.52
C LEU A 123 5.56 -15.84 3.59
N GLY A 124 4.24 -15.72 3.73
CA GLY A 124 3.48 -16.45 4.75
C GLY A 124 3.73 -15.92 6.16
N VAL A 125 4.12 -14.66 6.32
CA VAL A 125 4.39 -14.06 7.64
C VAL A 125 3.10 -13.54 8.27
N VAL A 126 2.88 -13.82 9.56
CA VAL A 126 1.74 -13.29 10.34
C VAL A 126 2.15 -12.23 11.35
N ASP A 127 3.32 -12.39 12.00
CA ASP A 127 3.88 -11.42 12.93
C ASP A 127 5.24 -10.94 12.39
N CYS A 128 5.39 -9.63 12.22
CA CYS A 128 6.63 -8.98 11.75
C CYS A 128 7.57 -8.57 12.90
N GLY A 129 7.22 -8.89 14.14
CA GLY A 129 7.94 -8.57 15.38
C GLY A 129 7.65 -7.17 15.93
N ALA A 130 6.67 -6.45 15.38
CA ALA A 130 6.43 -5.05 15.71
C ALA A 130 5.69 -4.86 17.05
N GLU A 131 5.95 -3.73 17.69
CA GLU A 131 5.29 -3.28 18.93
C GLU A 131 4.91 -1.81 18.80
N LEU A 132 3.65 -1.48 19.13
CA LEU A 132 3.16 -0.11 19.11
C LEU A 132 2.11 0.06 20.22
N ASP A 133 2.55 0.58 21.36
CA ASP A 133 1.66 1.00 22.45
C ASP A 133 0.95 2.30 22.08
N ALA A 134 -0.19 2.17 21.39
CA ALA A 134 -1.03 3.29 20.99
C ALA A 134 -2.47 2.84 20.74
N LYS A 135 -3.42 3.73 21.01
CA LYS A 135 -4.79 3.59 20.50
C LYS A 135 -4.84 4.01 19.03
N VAL A 136 -5.21 3.08 18.16
CA VAL A 136 -5.15 3.29 16.71
C VAL A 136 -6.51 3.12 16.06
N THR A 137 -6.72 3.78 14.92
CA THR A 137 -7.77 3.42 13.97
C THR A 137 -7.19 3.28 12.57
N VAL A 138 -7.87 2.53 11.70
CA VAL A 138 -7.30 2.11 10.41
C VAL A 138 -8.20 2.60 9.27
N HIS A 139 -7.61 3.32 8.32
CA HIS A 139 -8.26 3.64 7.06
C HIS A 139 -7.96 2.57 6.00
N ARG A 140 -9.02 1.93 5.49
CA ARG A 140 -8.90 0.95 4.38
C ARG A 140 -8.72 1.67 3.04
N SER A 141 -7.72 1.24 2.27
CA SER A 141 -7.54 1.71 0.89
C SER A 141 -8.63 1.14 -0.02
N CYS A 142 -9.28 2.02 -0.79
CA CYS A 142 -10.25 1.62 -1.80
C CYS A 142 -9.59 0.85 -2.96
N HIS A 143 -8.33 1.13 -3.29
CA HIS A 143 -7.61 0.42 -4.35
C HIS A 143 -7.14 -0.96 -3.89
N MET A 144 -6.72 -1.09 -2.63
CA MET A 144 -6.47 -2.41 -2.02
C MET A 144 -7.72 -3.28 -2.03
N THR A 145 -8.82 -2.75 -1.49
CA THR A 145 -10.02 -3.56 -1.25
C THR A 145 -10.85 -3.79 -2.52
N ARG A 146 -11.16 -2.74 -3.29
CA ARG A 146 -12.11 -2.83 -4.42
C ARG A 146 -11.44 -3.27 -5.71
N LEU A 147 -10.17 -2.92 -5.92
CA LEU A 147 -9.48 -3.14 -7.20
C LEU A 147 -8.51 -4.32 -7.12
N LEU A 148 -7.62 -4.35 -6.12
CA LEU A 148 -6.74 -5.51 -5.87
C LEU A 148 -7.46 -6.68 -5.20
N GLY A 149 -8.63 -6.43 -4.60
CA GLY A 149 -9.42 -7.44 -3.92
C GLY A 149 -8.86 -7.88 -2.57
N GLU A 150 -7.82 -7.22 -2.05
CA GLU A 150 -7.17 -7.56 -0.78
C GLU A 150 -7.76 -6.75 0.38
N ARG A 151 -8.43 -7.45 1.30
CA ARG A 151 -9.06 -6.89 2.52
C ARG A 151 -8.44 -7.39 3.82
N THR A 152 -7.58 -8.40 3.73
CA THR A 152 -7.24 -9.28 4.86
C THR A 152 -5.82 -9.05 5.33
N ALA A 153 -4.85 -9.05 4.41
CA ALA A 153 -3.43 -9.01 4.75
C ALA A 153 -3.03 -7.85 5.69
N PRO A 154 -3.47 -6.58 5.47
CA PRO A 154 -3.13 -5.50 6.39
C PRO A 154 -3.63 -5.74 7.83
N PHE A 155 -4.81 -6.32 7.99
CA PHE A 155 -5.43 -6.49 9.31
C PHE A 155 -4.85 -7.67 10.07
N VAL A 156 -4.59 -8.80 9.39
CA VAL A 156 -3.89 -9.94 10.01
C VAL A 156 -2.54 -9.50 10.58
N LEU A 157 -1.78 -8.72 9.81
CA LEU A 157 -0.48 -8.20 10.27
C LEU A 157 -0.63 -7.21 11.44
N LEU A 158 -1.66 -6.35 11.42
CA LEU A 158 -1.92 -5.41 12.51
C LEU A 158 -2.40 -6.11 13.80
N ASP A 159 -3.15 -7.19 13.69
CA ASP A 159 -3.64 -7.95 14.85
C ASP A 159 -2.48 -8.63 15.62
N HIS A 160 -1.32 -8.80 14.97
CA HIS A 160 -0.09 -9.31 15.57
C HIS A 160 0.87 -8.21 16.07
N VAL A 161 0.57 -6.93 15.85
CA VAL A 161 1.37 -5.85 16.44
C VAL A 161 1.11 -5.81 17.95
N LYS A 162 2.17 -5.96 18.74
CA LYS A 162 2.03 -6.01 20.20
C LYS A 162 1.64 -4.64 20.77
N ASP A 163 0.81 -4.69 21.82
CA ASP A 163 0.30 -3.55 22.59
C ASP A 163 -0.56 -2.55 21.78
N ILE A 164 -0.91 -2.88 20.53
CA ILE A 164 -1.79 -2.05 19.72
C ILE A 164 -3.24 -2.13 20.22
N GLN A 165 -3.88 -0.98 20.41
CA GLN A 165 -5.30 -0.91 20.76
C GLN A 165 -6.11 -0.43 19.55
N ARG A 166 -6.51 -1.37 18.68
CA ARG A 166 -7.25 -1.07 17.45
C ARG A 166 -8.73 -0.79 17.74
N VAL A 167 -9.17 0.43 17.43
CA VAL A 167 -10.58 0.84 17.47
C VAL A 167 -11.18 0.84 16.05
N PRO A 168 -12.32 0.15 15.83
CA PRO A 168 -12.98 0.13 14.54
C PRO A 168 -13.33 1.53 14.03
N LEU A 169 -12.97 1.81 12.79
CA LEU A 169 -13.38 3.04 12.12
C LEU A 169 -14.79 2.88 11.57
N LYS A 170 -15.70 3.77 11.97
CA LYS A 170 -17.03 3.84 11.37
C LYS A 170 -16.91 4.13 9.88
N ASN A 171 -17.79 3.51 9.10
CA ASN A 171 -17.78 3.62 7.63
C ASN A 171 -16.39 3.38 7.00
N VAL A 172 -15.66 2.38 7.49
CA VAL A 172 -14.30 2.06 7.05
C VAL A 172 -14.16 1.88 5.53
N GLN A 173 -15.25 1.48 4.86
CA GLN A 173 -15.34 1.29 3.41
C GLN A 173 -15.40 2.58 2.60
N LEU A 174 -15.67 3.73 3.22
CA LEU A 174 -15.78 5.01 2.52
C LEU A 174 -14.41 5.53 2.10
N CYS A 175 -14.37 6.08 0.89
CA CYS A 175 -13.16 6.66 0.29
C CYS A 175 -12.75 7.94 1.04
N CYS A 176 -11.46 8.20 1.14
CA CYS A 176 -10.91 9.41 1.76
C CYS A 176 -11.14 10.70 0.95
N GLY A 177 -11.62 10.61 -0.29
CA GLY A 177 -11.82 11.76 -1.19
C GLY A 177 -10.63 12.16 -2.04
N PHE A 178 -9.43 11.58 -1.88
CA PHE A 178 -8.24 12.02 -2.63
C PHE A 178 -8.33 11.73 -4.15
N GLY A 179 -8.46 10.44 -4.51
CA GLY A 179 -8.65 9.98 -5.90
C GLY A 179 -7.69 10.54 -6.95
N GLY A 180 -6.48 10.97 -6.56
CA GLY A 180 -5.52 11.61 -7.46
C GLY A 180 -6.08 12.91 -8.06
N THR A 181 -6.42 12.88 -9.35
CA THR A 181 -6.97 14.07 -10.02
C THR A 181 -8.40 14.41 -9.61
N PHE A 182 -9.11 13.51 -8.93
CA PHE A 182 -10.46 13.77 -8.44
C PHE A 182 -10.49 14.95 -7.46
N SER A 183 -9.62 14.95 -6.43
CA SER A 183 -9.56 16.06 -5.47
C SER A 183 -9.20 17.39 -6.10
N ALA A 184 -8.40 17.39 -7.17
CA ALA A 184 -8.06 18.60 -7.92
C ALA A 184 -9.21 19.09 -8.83
N LYS A 185 -9.96 18.17 -9.45
CA LYS A 185 -11.06 18.51 -10.38
C LYS A 185 -12.38 18.80 -9.67
N HIS A 186 -12.61 18.18 -8.53
CA HIS A 186 -13.84 18.27 -7.74
C HIS A 186 -13.50 18.54 -6.26
N PRO A 187 -12.84 19.67 -5.95
CA PRO A 187 -12.36 19.95 -4.60
C PRO A 187 -13.49 20.00 -3.56
N GLU A 188 -14.66 20.56 -3.91
CA GLU A 188 -15.82 20.64 -3.01
C GLU A 188 -16.36 19.24 -2.63
N LEU A 189 -16.39 18.30 -3.57
CA LEU A 189 -16.83 16.93 -3.29
C LEU A 189 -15.78 16.18 -2.47
N SER A 190 -14.50 16.35 -2.80
CA SER A 190 -13.40 15.79 -2.02
C SER A 190 -13.43 16.31 -0.58
N ASP A 191 -13.75 17.59 -0.37
CA ASP A 191 -13.81 18.22 0.95
C ASP A 191 -14.91 17.60 1.81
N GLU A 192 -16.13 17.46 1.29
CA GLU A 192 -17.23 16.83 2.04
C GLU A 192 -16.95 15.34 2.34
N MET A 193 -16.31 14.62 1.41
CA MET A 193 -15.91 13.22 1.66
C MET A 193 -14.87 13.10 2.77
N VAL A 194 -13.81 13.91 2.75
CA VAL A 194 -12.75 13.85 3.76
C VAL A 194 -13.23 14.38 5.11
N LYS A 195 -14.17 15.33 5.12
CA LYS A 195 -14.85 15.84 6.32
C LYS A 195 -15.62 14.75 7.05
N GLU A 196 -16.44 13.97 6.35
CA GLU A 196 -17.14 12.82 6.95
C GLU A 196 -16.14 11.81 7.50
N LYS A 197 -15.07 11.51 6.73
CA LYS A 197 -14.02 10.60 7.17
C LYS A 197 -13.27 11.10 8.41
N ALA A 198 -12.94 12.39 8.47
CA ALA A 198 -12.28 13.01 9.61
C ALA A 198 -13.16 12.97 10.87
N ALA A 199 -14.46 13.23 10.73
CA ALA A 199 -15.42 13.12 11.83
C ALA A 199 -15.48 11.69 12.39
N ASP A 200 -15.61 10.68 11.52
CA ASP A 200 -15.59 9.26 11.92
C ASP A 200 -14.28 8.89 12.64
N ILE A 201 -13.14 9.44 12.19
CA ILE A 201 -11.82 9.20 12.83
C ILE A 201 -11.77 9.83 14.22
N MET A 202 -12.24 11.08 14.38
CA MET A 202 -12.25 11.76 15.68
C MET A 202 -13.16 11.07 16.69
N GLU A 203 -14.28 10.49 16.26
CA GLU A 203 -15.17 9.68 17.11
C GLU A 203 -14.44 8.47 17.74
N THR A 204 -13.41 7.93 17.09
CA THR A 204 -12.62 6.81 17.64
C THR A 204 -11.73 7.24 18.82
N GLN A 205 -11.41 8.53 18.92
CA GLN A 205 -10.40 9.09 19.82
C GLN A 205 -9.06 8.34 19.73
N ALA A 206 -8.70 7.87 18.53
CA ALA A 206 -7.41 7.25 18.27
C ALA A 206 -6.29 8.29 18.26
N GLU A 207 -5.12 7.89 18.74
CA GLU A 207 -3.89 8.69 18.71
C GLU A 207 -3.21 8.59 17.35
N VAL A 208 -3.34 7.44 16.69
CA VAL A 208 -2.73 7.16 15.39
C VAL A 208 -3.78 6.69 14.38
N LEU A 209 -3.77 7.30 13.20
CA LEU A 209 -4.43 6.78 12.01
C LEU A 209 -3.42 5.98 11.18
N ILE A 210 -3.70 4.69 11.01
CA ILE A 210 -2.90 3.80 10.15
C ILE A 210 -3.55 3.73 8.77
N GLY A 211 -2.73 3.75 7.71
CA GLY A 211 -3.19 3.56 6.34
C GLY A 211 -2.19 2.82 5.45
N MET A 212 -2.70 2.37 4.30
CA MET A 212 -1.95 1.63 3.27
C MET A 212 -1.75 2.47 1.99
N GLU A 213 -2.05 3.77 2.06
CA GLU A 213 -1.91 4.72 0.97
C GLU A 213 -1.44 6.06 1.55
N PRO A 214 -0.20 6.49 1.27
CA PRO A 214 0.28 7.80 1.70
C PRO A 214 -0.62 8.94 1.17
N SER A 215 -1.25 8.75 0.01
CA SER A 215 -2.17 9.73 -0.58
C SER A 215 -3.45 9.92 0.24
N CYS A 216 -4.01 8.84 0.79
CA CYS A 216 -5.15 8.91 1.69
C CYS A 216 -4.77 9.60 3.00
N LEU A 217 -3.63 9.20 3.59
CA LEU A 217 -3.12 9.77 4.83
C LEU A 217 -2.87 11.28 4.68
N MET A 218 -2.25 11.69 3.58
CA MET A 218 -2.01 13.09 3.23
C MET A 218 -3.32 13.89 3.14
N ASN A 219 -4.34 13.35 2.47
CA ASN A 219 -5.61 14.04 2.30
C ASN A 219 -6.33 14.24 3.64
N ILE A 220 -6.41 13.17 4.44
CA ILE A 220 -7.09 13.16 5.75
C ILE A 220 -6.35 14.07 6.73
N ALA A 221 -5.05 13.85 6.95
CA ALA A 221 -4.26 14.67 7.86
C ALA A 221 -4.21 16.13 7.42
N GLY A 222 -4.10 16.38 6.11
CA GLY A 222 -4.13 17.72 5.55
C GLY A 222 -5.46 18.43 5.82
N TYR A 223 -6.60 17.74 5.70
CA TYR A 223 -7.91 18.30 6.04
C TYR A 223 -8.02 18.60 7.55
N MET A 224 -7.70 17.62 8.40
CA MET A 224 -7.79 17.77 9.85
C MET A 224 -6.93 18.94 10.35
N ASN A 225 -5.67 18.99 9.91
CA ASN A 225 -4.73 20.04 10.30
C ASN A 225 -5.22 21.46 9.93
N ARG A 226 -5.85 21.62 8.75
CA ARG A 226 -6.42 22.93 8.35
C ARG A 226 -7.62 23.35 9.19
N ASN A 227 -8.33 22.40 9.79
CA ASN A 227 -9.50 22.65 10.63
C ASN A 227 -9.16 22.72 12.13
N GLY A 228 -7.88 22.62 12.51
CA GLY A 228 -7.42 22.69 13.89
C GLY A 228 -7.46 21.35 14.64
N ASP A 229 -7.77 20.25 13.94
CA ASP A 229 -7.69 18.90 14.47
C ASP A 229 -6.31 18.29 14.18
N HIS A 230 -5.84 17.43 15.07
CA HIS A 230 -4.54 16.79 14.94
C HIS A 230 -4.64 15.29 15.20
N ILE A 231 -4.03 14.50 14.32
CA ILE A 231 -3.84 13.06 14.49
C ILE A 231 -2.47 12.67 13.93
N LYS A 232 -1.79 11.74 14.58
CA LYS A 232 -0.57 11.16 14.01
C LYS A 232 -0.98 10.20 12.90
N VAL A 233 -0.37 10.31 11.73
CA VAL A 233 -0.56 9.34 10.65
C VAL A 233 0.66 8.44 10.55
N MET A 234 0.44 7.15 10.31
CA MET A 234 1.51 6.18 10.03
C MET A 234 1.10 5.31 8.84
N HIS A 235 2.03 5.09 7.91
CA HIS A 235 1.87 4.02 6.95
C HIS A 235 2.06 2.67 7.65
N ILE A 236 1.37 1.62 7.21
CA ILE A 236 1.52 0.28 7.80
C ILE A 236 2.98 -0.21 7.75
N ALA A 237 3.76 0.16 6.74
CA ALA A 237 5.19 -0.15 6.69
C ALA A 237 5.97 0.41 7.89
N GLU A 238 5.66 1.63 8.32
CA GLU A 238 6.26 2.26 9.50
C GLU A 238 5.80 1.56 10.79
N VAL A 239 4.53 1.13 10.84
CA VAL A 239 4.00 0.36 11.99
C VAL A 239 4.70 -0.99 12.12
N LEU A 240 4.81 -1.74 11.03
CA LEU A 240 5.48 -3.05 11.02
C LEU A 240 7.00 -2.95 11.25
N ASN A 241 7.56 -1.75 11.19
CA ASN A 241 8.96 -1.48 11.50
C ASN A 241 9.17 -0.82 12.88
N HIS A 242 8.11 -0.59 13.65
CA HIS A 242 8.18 0.11 14.93
C HIS A 242 8.56 -0.83 16.08
N ASN A 243 9.56 -0.44 16.88
CA ASN A 243 10.03 -1.13 18.10
C ASN A 243 10.09 -2.68 17.98
N VAL A 244 10.92 -3.16 17.06
CA VAL A 244 10.84 -4.56 16.63
C VAL A 244 11.62 -5.51 17.53
N ASP A 245 10.95 -6.58 17.96
CA ASP A 245 11.55 -7.80 18.52
C ASP A 245 11.55 -8.92 17.47
N VAL A 246 12.73 -9.24 16.94
CA VAL A 246 12.90 -10.27 15.90
C VAL A 246 12.52 -11.67 16.36
N ASN A 247 12.48 -11.94 17.67
CA ASN A 247 12.13 -13.27 18.19
C ASN A 247 10.63 -13.57 18.10
N ARG A 248 9.80 -12.55 17.82
CA ARG A 248 8.36 -12.70 17.61
C ARG A 248 7.98 -12.91 16.16
N ILE A 249 8.93 -12.81 15.22
CA ILE A 249 8.65 -13.05 13.81
C ILE A 249 8.15 -14.47 13.64
N THR A 250 6.93 -14.62 13.12
CA THR A 250 6.23 -15.91 13.01
C THR A 250 5.61 -16.06 11.64
N TYR A 251 5.69 -17.27 11.08
CA TYR A 251 5.10 -17.63 9.80
C TYR A 251 3.86 -18.50 10.00
N LEU A 252 2.94 -18.51 9.03
CA LEU A 252 1.77 -19.40 9.00
C LEU A 252 2.14 -20.87 9.18
N ALA A 253 3.32 -21.29 8.69
CA ALA A 253 3.80 -22.66 8.87
C ALA A 253 4.15 -23.02 10.32
N ASP A 254 4.33 -22.01 11.17
CA ASP A 254 4.67 -22.14 12.59
C ASP A 254 3.44 -22.03 13.50
N THR A 255 2.24 -21.79 12.95
CA THR A 255 0.99 -21.60 13.70
C THR A 255 -0.08 -22.61 13.28
N ASP A 256 -1.16 -22.70 14.08
CA ASP A 256 -2.38 -23.42 13.71
C ASP A 256 -3.33 -22.53 12.86
N GLU A 257 -2.89 -21.34 12.44
CA GLU A 257 -3.72 -20.42 11.66
C GLU A 257 -3.77 -20.82 10.19
N GLU A 258 -4.95 -20.75 9.60
CA GLU A 258 -5.13 -20.95 8.16
C GLU A 258 -5.03 -19.63 7.40
N LEU A 259 -4.61 -19.72 6.13
CA LEU A 259 -4.57 -18.56 5.23
C LEU A 259 -5.98 -18.01 5.00
N VAL A 260 -6.27 -16.84 5.56
CA VAL A 260 -7.60 -16.22 5.47
C VAL A 260 -7.82 -15.61 4.09
N PRO A 261 -8.92 -15.90 3.37
CA PRO A 261 -9.14 -15.41 2.01
C PRO A 261 -9.03 -13.88 1.85
N ALA A 262 -8.57 -13.41 0.69
CA ALA A 262 -8.44 -11.98 0.40
C ALA A 262 -9.80 -11.23 0.37
N SER A 263 -10.90 -11.97 0.18
CA SER A 263 -12.28 -11.45 0.20
C SER A 263 -12.69 -10.83 1.53
N GLY A 264 -11.92 -11.02 2.61
CA GLY A 264 -12.21 -10.48 3.93
C GLY A 264 -13.19 -11.32 4.75
N GLU A 265 -13.51 -12.54 4.31
CA GLU A 265 -14.25 -13.49 5.14
C GLU A 265 -13.40 -13.83 6.38
N GLY A 266 -13.88 -13.44 7.57
CA GLY A 266 -13.19 -13.68 8.85
C GLY A 266 -12.37 -12.51 9.40
N VAL A 267 -12.32 -11.34 8.74
CA VAL A 267 -11.48 -10.20 9.16
C VAL A 267 -12.26 -8.88 9.23
N PHE A 268 -12.35 -8.29 10.42
CA PHE A 268 -12.98 -6.99 10.68
C PHE A 268 -11.99 -5.99 11.29
#